data_AF-A0A9V1EYQ2-F1
#
_entry.id   AF-A0A9V1EYQ2-F1
#
_cell.length_a   1.000
_cell.length_b   1.000
_cell.length_c   1.000
_cell.angle_alpha   90.00
_cell.angle_beta   90.00
_cell.angle_gamma   90.00
#
_symmetry.space_group_name_H-M   'P 1'
#
loop_
_entity.id
_entity.type
_entity.pdbx_description
1 polymer ?
#
loop_
_entity_poly.entity_id
_entity_poly.type
_entity_poly.pdbx_seq_one_letter_code
_entity_poly.pdbx_strand_id
1 'polypeptide(L)'
;MSRPNGVAREDTGGDGTAAAGPFSFSPEPTLEDIRRLHAEFAAERDWGQFHQPRNLLLALVGEVGELAELFQWKPDEEPGPQAWPPRERAALQEELSDVLIYLVALAARCHVDLPQAVLSKMDINRQRYPAHLSRGSALKYTDLPHGATSEDQAGGPADLACESTGQAST
;
A
#
# COMPACT_ATOMS: atom_id res chain seq x y z
N MET A 1 8.00 -45.39 50.34
CA MET A 1 7.03 -44.42 50.89
C MET A 1 7.75 -43.09 51.08
N SER A 2 7.31 -41.92 50.63
CA SER A 2 6.28 -41.54 49.64
C SER A 2 6.55 -40.10 49.18
N ARG A 3 6.28 -39.76 47.90
CA ARG A 3 5.89 -38.39 47.47
C ARG A 3 4.37 -38.23 47.77
N PRO A 4 3.76 -37.03 47.92
CA PRO A 4 3.82 -35.80 47.10
C PRO A 4 4.35 -34.58 47.91
N ASN A 5 4.28 -33.29 47.51
CA ASN A 5 3.66 -32.56 46.37
C ASN A 5 4.68 -31.53 45.81
N GLY A 6 4.43 -30.58 44.89
CA GLY A 6 3.20 -30.15 44.19
C GLY A 6 2.78 -28.72 44.56
N VAL A 7 3.39 -27.71 43.94
CA VAL A 7 2.99 -26.30 44.02
C VAL A 7 2.91 -25.75 42.60
N ALA A 8 1.76 -25.16 42.26
CA ALA A 8 1.51 -24.58 40.94
C ALA A 8 2.33 -23.29 40.73
N ARG A 9 2.67 -23.00 39.47
CA ARG A 9 2.95 -21.64 39.04
C ARG A 9 1.69 -21.07 38.44
N GLU A 10 1.29 -19.90 38.92
CA GLU A 10 0.17 -19.14 38.38
C GLU A 10 0.60 -18.57 37.03
N ASP A 11 -0.02 -19.03 35.93
CA ASP A 11 -0.03 -18.27 34.69
C ASP A 11 -0.90 -17.03 34.91
N THR A 12 -0.27 -15.93 35.32
CA THR A 12 -0.92 -14.63 35.34
C THR A 12 -1.17 -14.18 33.91
N GLY A 13 -2.43 -14.30 33.47
CA GLY A 13 -2.87 -13.84 32.17
C GLY A 13 -2.57 -12.36 31.98
N GLY A 14 -1.58 -12.06 31.14
CA GLY A 14 -1.37 -10.72 30.60
C GLY A 14 -2.37 -10.47 29.49
N ASP A 15 -3.50 -9.82 29.83
CA ASP A 15 -4.33 -9.16 28.83
C ASP A 15 -3.47 -8.12 28.09
N GLY A 16 -3.16 -8.47 26.85
CA GLY A 16 -2.27 -7.74 25.96
C GLY A 16 -3.02 -7.30 24.71
N THR A 17 -4.26 -6.83 24.86
CA THR A 17 -5.01 -6.12 23.81
C THR A 17 -4.35 -4.78 23.48
N ALA A 18 -3.15 -4.84 22.88
CA ALA A 18 -2.44 -3.70 22.35
C ALA A 18 -3.35 -2.99 21.34
N ALA A 19 -3.76 -1.76 21.66
CA ALA A 19 -4.62 -0.96 20.82
C ALA A 19 -3.95 -0.79 19.44
N ALA A 20 -4.55 -1.38 18.41
CA ALA A 20 -4.00 -1.37 17.06
C ALA A 20 -3.99 0.05 16.51
N GLY A 21 -2.82 0.70 16.56
CA GLY A 21 -2.57 1.94 15.85
C GLY A 21 -2.68 1.76 14.33
N PRO A 22 -2.68 2.86 13.55
CA PRO A 22 -2.67 2.77 12.10
C PRO A 22 -1.46 1.96 11.63
N PHE A 23 -1.69 1.00 10.72
CA PHE A 23 -0.60 0.22 10.14
C PHE A 23 0.38 1.13 9.37
N SER A 24 1.66 0.90 9.58
CA SER A 24 2.76 1.56 8.87
C SER A 24 3.88 0.56 8.60
N PHE A 25 4.58 0.72 7.48
CA PHE A 25 5.85 0.00 7.26
C PHE A 25 6.95 0.54 8.17
N SER A 26 7.98 -0.29 8.39
CA SER A 26 9.26 0.16 8.95
C SER A 26 9.88 1.26 8.07
N PRO A 27 10.65 2.21 8.65
CA PRO A 27 11.30 3.27 7.89
C PRO A 27 12.43 2.77 6.97
N GLU A 28 12.95 1.58 7.26
CA GLU A 28 14.01 0.88 6.52
C GLU A 28 13.62 -0.59 6.33
N PRO A 29 14.14 -1.28 5.29
CA PRO A 29 15.05 -0.77 4.25
C PRO A 29 14.33 0.12 3.22
N THR A 30 15.04 1.10 2.66
CA THR A 30 14.56 1.85 1.48
C THR A 30 14.71 1.03 0.20
N LEU A 31 14.08 1.47 -0.90
CA LEU A 31 14.25 0.83 -2.22
C LEU A 31 15.73 0.82 -2.69
N GLU A 32 16.52 1.82 -2.32
CA GLU A 32 17.95 1.87 -2.62
C GLU A 32 18.75 0.88 -1.75
N ASP A 33 18.34 0.66 -0.50
CA ASP A 33 18.96 -0.35 0.36
C ASP A 33 18.65 -1.77 -0.16
N ILE A 34 17.40 -2.05 -0.55
CA ILE A 34 17.00 -3.31 -1.20
C ILE A 34 17.81 -3.52 -2.49
N ARG A 35 18.00 -2.47 -3.29
CA ARG A 35 18.81 -2.51 -4.51
C ARG A 35 20.27 -2.88 -4.23
N ARG A 36 20.88 -2.33 -3.17
CA ARG A 36 22.24 -2.69 -2.76
C ARG A 36 22.33 -4.13 -2.26
N LEU A 37 21.46 -4.52 -1.33
CA LEU A 37 21.41 -5.86 -0.75
C LEU A 37 21.27 -6.96 -1.83
N HIS A 38 20.36 -6.78 -2.78
CA HIS A 38 20.21 -7.73 -3.89
C HIS A 38 21.41 -7.71 -4.85
N ALA A 39 22.02 -6.55 -5.12
CA ALA A 39 23.21 -6.46 -5.96
C ALA A 39 24.43 -7.14 -5.32
N GLU A 40 24.61 -6.99 -4.00
CA GLU A 40 25.64 -7.65 -3.21
C GLU A 40 25.43 -9.18 -3.22
N PHE A 41 24.23 -9.64 -2.89
CA PHE A 41 23.84 -11.06 -2.95
C PHE A 41 24.09 -11.70 -4.33
N ALA A 42 23.75 -11.00 -5.41
CA ALA A 42 23.97 -11.47 -6.77
C ALA A 42 25.46 -11.47 -7.19
N ALA A 43 26.25 -10.49 -6.71
CA ALA A 43 27.67 -10.38 -7.00
C ALA A 43 28.49 -11.48 -6.29
N GLU A 44 28.17 -11.80 -5.03
CA GLU A 44 28.78 -12.92 -4.29
C GLU A 44 28.65 -14.28 -5.02
N ARG A 45 27.62 -14.42 -5.86
CA ARG A 45 27.27 -15.67 -6.55
C ARG A 45 27.61 -15.65 -8.04
N ASP A 46 28.20 -14.57 -8.55
CA ASP A 46 28.44 -14.30 -9.98
C ASP A 46 27.15 -14.41 -10.85
N TRP A 47 25.99 -14.07 -10.28
CA TRP A 47 24.69 -14.17 -10.95
C TRP A 47 24.39 -13.00 -11.90
N GLY A 48 25.24 -11.98 -11.92
CA GLY A 48 25.12 -10.83 -12.83
C GLY A 48 25.02 -11.22 -14.30
N GLN A 49 25.62 -12.35 -14.71
CA GLN A 49 25.49 -12.90 -16.06
C GLN A 49 24.04 -13.29 -16.43
N PHE A 50 23.29 -13.84 -15.47
CA PHE A 50 21.90 -14.30 -15.64
C PHE A 50 20.89 -13.15 -15.51
N HIS A 51 21.26 -12.05 -14.84
CA HIS A 51 20.40 -10.89 -14.57
C HIS A 51 20.25 -9.96 -15.80
N GLN A 52 19.80 -10.51 -16.93
CA GLN A 52 19.34 -9.73 -18.07
C GLN A 52 17.88 -9.26 -17.85
N PRO A 53 17.44 -8.10 -18.40
CA PRO A 53 16.10 -7.58 -18.15
C PRO A 53 14.96 -8.57 -18.40
N ARG A 54 15.06 -9.38 -19.48
CA ARG A 54 14.05 -10.40 -19.80
C ARG A 54 14.01 -11.54 -18.78
N ASN A 55 15.14 -11.90 -18.19
CA ASN A 55 15.23 -12.99 -17.21
C ASN A 55 14.66 -12.53 -15.87
N LEU A 56 15.01 -11.32 -15.42
CA LEU A 56 14.45 -10.70 -14.22
C LEU A 56 12.93 -10.49 -14.34
N LEU A 57 12.43 -10.11 -15.52
CA LEU A 57 11.00 -10.02 -15.79
C LEU A 57 10.29 -11.39 -15.73
N LEU A 58 10.92 -12.46 -16.22
CA LEU A 58 10.33 -13.80 -16.16
C LEU A 58 10.36 -14.38 -14.73
N ALA A 59 11.41 -14.10 -13.96
CA ALA A 59 11.45 -14.43 -12.52
C ALA A 59 10.33 -13.70 -11.76
N LEU A 60 10.22 -12.37 -11.94
CA LEU A 60 9.12 -11.56 -11.38
C LEU A 60 7.72 -12.12 -11.72
N VAL A 61 7.51 -12.63 -12.93
CA VAL A 61 6.25 -13.27 -13.33
C VAL A 61 6.02 -14.61 -12.61
N GLY A 62 7.09 -15.35 -12.30
CA GLY A 62 7.06 -16.53 -11.43
C GLY A 62 6.58 -16.19 -10.03
N GLU A 63 7.24 -15.26 -9.34
CA GLU A 63 6.87 -14.87 -7.96
C GLU A 63 5.46 -14.26 -7.87
N VAL A 64 5.01 -13.55 -8.93
CA VAL A 64 3.60 -13.09 -9.01
C VAL A 64 2.61 -14.26 -9.14
N GLY A 65 3.04 -15.37 -9.74
CA GLY A 65 2.30 -16.64 -9.76
C GLY A 65 2.24 -17.29 -8.38
N GLU A 66 3.37 -17.45 -7.70
CA GLU A 66 3.45 -18.04 -6.35
C GLU A 66 2.65 -17.21 -5.33
N LEU A 67 2.75 -15.87 -5.39
CA LEU A 67 1.87 -14.96 -4.65
C LEU A 67 0.38 -15.19 -4.94
N ALA A 68 0.00 -15.40 -6.21
CA ALA A 68 -1.39 -15.64 -6.58
C ALA A 68 -1.91 -17.02 -6.09
N GLU A 69 -1.05 -18.04 -6.01
CA GLU A 69 -1.42 -19.36 -5.50
C GLU A 69 -1.89 -19.33 -4.04
N LEU A 70 -1.42 -18.37 -3.23
CA LEU A 70 -1.88 -18.16 -1.86
C LEU A 70 -3.36 -17.68 -1.77
N PHE A 71 -3.86 -17.01 -2.81
CA PHE A 71 -5.20 -16.43 -2.85
C PHE A 71 -6.20 -17.22 -3.69
N GLN A 72 -5.73 -18.03 -4.65
CA GLN A 72 -6.56 -18.61 -5.72
C GLN A 72 -7.81 -19.42 -5.26
N TRP A 73 -7.81 -19.95 -4.03
CA TRP A 73 -8.91 -20.73 -3.44
C TRP A 73 -9.55 -20.07 -2.20
N LYS A 74 -9.24 -18.80 -1.92
CA LYS A 74 -9.81 -18.07 -0.78
C LYS A 74 -11.18 -17.47 -1.19
N PRO A 75 -12.27 -17.76 -0.47
CA PRO A 75 -13.58 -17.17 -0.75
C PRO A 75 -13.66 -15.73 -0.26
N ASP A 76 -14.52 -14.91 -0.89
CA ASP A 76 -14.67 -13.48 -0.60
C ASP A 76 -15.21 -13.22 0.82
N GLU A 77 -15.90 -14.19 1.43
CA GLU A 77 -16.48 -14.11 2.77
C GLU A 77 -15.52 -14.54 3.90
N GLU A 78 -14.34 -15.09 3.59
CA GLU A 78 -13.36 -15.50 4.61
C GLU A 78 -12.67 -14.29 5.27
N PRO A 79 -12.23 -14.43 6.54
CA PRO A 79 -11.34 -13.44 7.16
C PRO A 79 -10.09 -13.21 6.30
N GLY A 80 -9.89 -11.97 5.87
CA GLY A 80 -8.78 -11.60 4.99
C GLY A 80 -7.38 -11.85 5.60
N PRO A 81 -6.29 -11.60 4.84
CA PRO A 81 -4.94 -12.07 5.16
C PRO A 81 -4.37 -11.69 6.53
N GLN A 82 -4.94 -10.68 7.18
CA GLN A 82 -4.62 -10.28 8.56
C GLN A 82 -4.89 -11.40 9.58
N ALA A 83 -5.89 -12.26 9.33
CA ALA A 83 -6.32 -13.34 10.23
C ALA A 83 -5.88 -14.75 9.79
N TRP A 84 -5.10 -14.86 8.70
CA TRP A 84 -4.60 -16.16 8.22
C TRP A 84 -3.69 -16.87 9.24
N PRO A 85 -3.59 -18.21 9.19
CA PRO A 85 -2.67 -18.98 10.03
C PRO A 85 -1.22 -18.49 9.91
N PRO A 86 -0.39 -18.60 10.98
CA PRO A 86 0.98 -18.08 10.97
C PRO A 86 1.85 -18.56 9.79
N ARG A 87 1.64 -19.80 9.32
CA ARG A 87 2.35 -20.36 8.15
C ARG A 87 1.95 -19.67 6.84
N GLU A 88 0.66 -19.43 6.62
CA GLU A 88 0.17 -18.73 5.42
C GLU A 88 0.56 -17.24 5.46
N ARG A 89 0.59 -16.64 6.65
CA ARG A 89 1.14 -15.29 6.84
C ARG A 89 2.64 -15.21 6.56
N ALA A 90 3.42 -16.26 6.86
CA ALA A 90 4.84 -16.33 6.53
C ALA A 90 5.04 -16.42 5.02
N ALA A 91 4.38 -17.37 4.34
CA ALA A 91 4.42 -17.48 2.88
C ALA A 91 4.02 -16.15 2.20
N LEU A 92 2.94 -15.49 2.65
CA LEU A 92 2.54 -14.18 2.13
C LEU A 92 3.62 -13.09 2.28
N GLN A 93 4.43 -13.14 3.34
CA GLN A 93 5.56 -12.21 3.51
C GLN A 93 6.73 -12.55 2.59
N GLU A 94 6.98 -13.83 2.35
CA GLU A 94 8.00 -14.34 1.42
C GLU A 94 7.65 -13.90 -0.02
N GLU A 95 6.50 -14.31 -0.56
CA GLU A 95 6.10 -13.98 -1.94
C GLU A 95 5.99 -12.47 -2.22
N LEU A 96 5.47 -11.68 -1.27
CA LEU A 96 5.45 -10.21 -1.40
C LEU A 96 6.86 -9.60 -1.43
N SER A 97 7.82 -10.23 -0.75
CA SER A 97 9.22 -9.78 -0.74
C SER A 97 9.92 -10.14 -2.04
N ASP A 98 9.74 -11.35 -2.57
CA ASP A 98 10.41 -11.78 -3.79
C ASP A 98 9.89 -11.03 -5.04
N VAL A 99 8.58 -10.76 -5.12
CA VAL A 99 8.00 -9.83 -6.10
C VAL A 99 8.66 -8.44 -6.03
N LEU A 100 8.88 -7.91 -4.82
CA LEU A 100 9.53 -6.60 -4.63
C LEU A 100 11.01 -6.63 -5.01
N ILE A 101 11.75 -7.68 -4.63
CA ILE A 101 13.17 -7.87 -4.91
C ILE A 101 13.41 -7.90 -6.42
N TYR A 102 12.68 -8.73 -7.18
CA TYR A 102 12.85 -8.79 -8.63
C TYR A 102 12.37 -7.52 -9.35
N LEU A 103 11.35 -6.82 -8.83
CA LEU A 103 10.94 -5.53 -9.37
C LEU A 103 12.05 -4.47 -9.22
N VAL A 104 12.69 -4.38 -8.04
CA VAL A 104 13.83 -3.48 -7.79
C VAL A 104 15.03 -3.88 -8.65
N ALA A 105 15.34 -5.17 -8.74
CA ALA A 105 16.42 -5.69 -9.59
C ALA A 105 16.22 -5.34 -11.06
N LEU A 106 15.00 -5.54 -11.58
CA LEU A 106 14.62 -5.22 -12.96
C LEU A 106 14.73 -3.71 -13.23
N ALA A 107 14.19 -2.87 -12.34
CA ALA A 107 14.27 -1.42 -12.48
C ALA A 107 15.74 -0.93 -12.52
N ALA A 108 16.57 -1.41 -11.60
CA ALA A 108 17.99 -1.09 -11.56
C ALA A 108 18.73 -1.57 -12.82
N ARG A 109 18.46 -2.81 -13.27
CA ARG A 109 19.05 -3.38 -14.50
C ARG A 109 18.66 -2.61 -15.77
N CYS A 110 17.51 -1.94 -15.75
CA CYS A 110 17.00 -1.04 -16.79
C CYS A 110 17.37 0.44 -16.58
N HIS A 111 18.16 0.77 -15.55
CA HIS A 111 18.58 2.12 -15.19
C HIS A 111 17.40 3.08 -14.92
N VAL A 112 16.33 2.56 -14.31
CA VAL A 112 15.15 3.33 -13.89
C VAL A 112 15.27 3.69 -12.41
N ASP A 113 15.23 4.99 -12.11
CA ASP A 113 15.01 5.49 -10.75
C ASP A 113 13.55 5.18 -10.34
N LEU A 114 13.36 4.02 -9.69
CA LEU A 114 12.05 3.51 -9.32
C LEU A 114 11.30 4.44 -8.33
N PRO A 115 11.93 4.99 -7.27
CA PRO A 115 11.31 6.03 -6.43
C PRO A 115 10.76 7.22 -7.24
N GLN A 116 11.55 7.82 -8.13
CA GLN A 116 11.11 8.98 -8.91
C GLN A 116 10.07 8.62 -9.98
N ALA A 117 10.15 7.41 -10.54
CA ALA A 117 9.13 6.87 -11.45
C ALA A 117 7.77 6.70 -10.74
N VAL A 118 7.77 6.24 -9.49
CA VAL A 118 6.54 6.13 -8.67
C VAL A 118 5.94 7.50 -8.38
N LEU A 119 6.75 8.49 -7.97
CA LEU A 119 6.27 9.87 -7.76
C LEU A 119 5.61 10.43 -9.03
N SER A 120 6.32 10.36 -10.15
CA SER A 120 5.83 10.80 -11.47
C SER A 120 4.53 10.09 -11.88
N LYS A 121 4.44 8.78 -11.61
CA LYS A 121 3.24 7.97 -11.92
C LYS A 121 2.06 8.35 -11.03
N MET A 122 2.30 8.72 -9.77
CA MET A 122 1.26 9.17 -8.84
C MET A 122 0.67 10.52 -9.22
N ASP A 123 1.47 11.45 -9.75
CA ASP A 123 0.94 12.71 -10.29
C ASP A 123 0.06 12.49 -11.53
N ILE A 124 0.48 11.61 -12.44
CA ILE A 124 -0.35 11.17 -13.57
C ILE A 124 -1.65 10.49 -13.08
N ASN A 125 -1.59 9.68 -12.01
CA ASN A 125 -2.77 9.06 -11.43
C ASN A 125 -3.76 10.11 -10.86
N ARG A 126 -3.26 11.10 -10.11
CA ARG A 126 -4.08 12.19 -9.55
C ARG A 126 -4.80 12.99 -10.65
N GLN A 127 -4.13 13.22 -11.77
CA GLN A 127 -4.71 13.92 -12.93
C GLN A 127 -5.77 13.07 -13.65
N ARG A 128 -5.52 11.76 -13.81
CA ARG A 128 -6.46 10.83 -14.47
C ARG A 128 -7.66 10.45 -13.61
N TYR A 129 -7.53 10.48 -12.29
CA TYR A 129 -8.59 10.13 -11.35
C TYR A 129 -8.85 11.27 -10.34
N PRO A 130 -9.47 12.39 -10.77
CA PRO A 130 -9.79 13.49 -9.87
C PRO A 130 -10.71 13.04 -8.74
N ALA A 131 -10.37 13.39 -7.49
CA ALA A 131 -11.06 12.88 -6.31
C ALA A 131 -12.57 13.19 -6.25
N HIS A 132 -13.05 14.21 -6.98
CA HIS A 132 -14.47 14.55 -7.07
C HIS A 132 -15.23 13.72 -8.13
N LEU A 133 -14.54 13.11 -9.10
CA LEU A 133 -15.14 12.24 -10.12
C LEU A 133 -14.99 10.75 -9.80
N SER A 134 -13.92 10.37 -9.09
CA SER A 134 -13.55 8.96 -8.86
C SER A 134 -13.90 8.43 -7.46
N ARG A 135 -14.44 9.25 -6.54
CA ARG A 135 -14.78 8.81 -5.18
C ARG A 135 -15.87 7.73 -5.22
N GLY A 136 -15.56 6.55 -4.67
CA GLY A 136 -16.48 5.41 -4.62
C GLY A 136 -16.73 4.75 -5.98
N SER A 137 -15.95 5.07 -7.01
CA SER A 137 -16.12 4.56 -8.37
C SER A 137 -14.91 3.75 -8.81
N ALA A 138 -15.16 2.55 -9.34
CA ALA A 138 -14.15 1.70 -9.98
C ALA A 138 -14.03 1.96 -11.50
N LEU A 139 -14.73 2.97 -12.03
CA LEU A 139 -14.65 3.33 -13.45
C LEU A 139 -13.23 3.73 -13.84
N LYS A 140 -12.80 3.27 -15.01
CA LYS A 140 -11.53 3.66 -15.61
C LYS A 140 -11.57 5.14 -15.98
N TYR A 141 -10.41 5.81 -15.98
CA TYR A 141 -10.32 7.24 -16.30
C TYR A 141 -10.89 7.64 -17.68
N THR A 142 -10.99 6.70 -18.63
CA THR A 142 -11.63 6.90 -19.94
C THR A 142 -13.15 7.04 -19.85
N ASP A 143 -13.74 6.55 -18.76
CA ASP A 143 -15.18 6.34 -18.59
C ASP A 143 -15.72 7.21 -17.44
N LEU A 144 -14.88 8.08 -16.85
CA LEU A 144 -15.28 9.08 -15.86
C LEU A 144 -16.09 10.21 -16.51
N PRO A 145 -17.07 10.81 -15.80
CA PRO A 145 -17.86 11.93 -16.31
C PRO A 145 -16.96 13.07 -16.81
N HIS A 146 -17.06 13.39 -18.09
CA HIS A 146 -16.30 14.47 -18.69
C HIS A 146 -16.92 15.82 -18.30
N GLY A 147 -16.24 16.56 -17.43
CA GLY A 147 -16.59 17.94 -17.08
C GLY A 147 -17.69 18.07 -16.03
N ALA A 148 -17.27 18.05 -14.76
CA ALA A 148 -17.87 18.91 -13.74
C ALA A 148 -16.87 20.05 -13.47
N THR A 149 -16.83 21.04 -14.37
CA THR A 149 -16.09 22.29 -14.12
C THR A 149 -16.63 22.94 -12.85
N SER A 150 -15.73 23.60 -12.10
CA SER A 150 -15.98 24.13 -10.76
C SER A 150 -16.90 25.36 -10.75
N GLU A 151 -18.16 25.19 -11.13
CA GLU A 151 -19.22 26.22 -11.07
C GLU A 151 -20.20 25.92 -9.92
N ASP A 152 -19.70 25.88 -8.68
CA ASP A 152 -20.56 25.96 -7.49
C ASP A 152 -19.87 26.70 -6.31
N GLN A 153 -18.99 27.65 -6.65
CA GLN A 153 -18.50 28.69 -5.73
C GLN A 153 -18.95 30.08 -6.22
N ALA A 154 -20.23 30.22 -6.53
CA ALA A 154 -20.90 31.48 -6.86
C ALA A 154 -22.03 31.74 -5.86
N GLY A 155 -21.67 31.91 -4.58
CA GLY A 155 -22.60 32.02 -3.46
C GLY A 155 -22.12 32.95 -2.34
N GLY A 156 -21.34 34.00 -2.68
CA GLY A 156 -21.04 35.06 -1.73
C GLY A 156 -22.27 35.97 -1.56
N PRO A 157 -22.73 36.25 -0.32
CA PRO A 157 -23.86 37.14 -0.11
C PRO A 157 -23.41 38.59 -0.36
N ALA A 158 -23.82 39.15 -1.51
CA ALA A 158 -23.70 40.57 -1.79
C ALA A 158 -24.87 41.34 -1.17
N ASP A 159 -24.54 42.47 -0.54
CA ASP A 159 -25.39 43.63 -0.25
C ASP A 159 -26.74 43.41 0.46
N LEU A 160 -26.68 43.43 1.80
CA LEU A 160 -27.75 44.01 2.60
C LEU A 160 -27.71 45.54 2.44
N ALA A 161 -28.59 46.06 1.59
CA ALA A 161 -28.67 47.47 1.26
C ALA A 161 -28.98 48.35 2.49
N CYS A 162 -28.34 49.52 2.53
CA CYS A 162 -28.65 50.58 3.48
C CYS A 162 -29.90 51.35 3.03
N GLU A 163 -31.00 51.25 3.80
CA GLU A 163 -32.12 52.18 3.67
C GLU A 163 -32.28 53.01 4.95
N SER A 164 -31.86 54.27 4.84
CA SER A 164 -32.21 55.33 5.78
C SER A 164 -33.58 55.89 5.41
N THR A 165 -34.56 55.73 6.30
CA THR A 165 -35.74 56.61 6.33
C THR A 165 -36.03 57.00 7.78
N GLY A 166 -35.70 58.25 8.12
CA GLY A 166 -36.18 58.87 9.34
C GLY A 166 -37.55 59.50 9.13
N GLN A 167 -38.40 59.47 10.15
CA GLN A 167 -39.48 60.43 10.35
C GLN A 167 -39.55 60.81 11.83
N ALA A 168 -39.92 62.06 12.09
CA ALA A 168 -39.82 62.70 13.39
C ALA A 168 -41.19 63.15 13.92
N SER A 169 -41.24 63.40 15.23
CA SER A 169 -42.35 64.01 15.98
C SER A 169 -43.61 63.14 16.11
N THR A 170 -44.32 63.16 17.24
CA THR A 170 -44.48 64.24 18.23
C THR A 170 -44.42 63.72 19.66
#